data_AF-A0A966XTM1-F1
#
_entry.id   AF-A0A966XTM1-F1
#
_cell.length_a   1.000
_cell.length_b   1.000
_cell.length_c   1.000
_cell.angle_alpha   90.00
_cell.angle_beta   90.00
_cell.angle_gamma   90.00
#
_symmetry.space_group_name_H-M   'P 1'
#
loop_
_entity.id
_entity.type
_entity.pdbx_description
1 polymer ?
#
loop_
_entity_poly.entity_id
_entity_poly.type
_entity_poly.pdbx_seq_one_letter_code
_entity_poly.pdbx_strand_id
1 'polypeptide(L)'
;MNTEQILKHPARFISEAQRRSYFEDGFLLLERAIPLNLLARLRAASDELIDRSRSVTQSDKVFDIEPDHRPDAPRLRRVSSPQDQHPVFWELASDSILPDIVSDLLGPDVKFHHSKLNYKWKKGGQEVKWHYDICSWPHTDYSPMTVGVYLHDCDMAQGPLGVVPGSHEMALFNQYGKNGEWLGYIPEDELKRLDLTKAKYLTGAAGSITLHNCRAVHGSSVNDSDVGRPLLLYTFSSADSYPYTVNPIPSPRSGSIVRGQTARFSNNDPRPCLMPPDWSGGYGSIFSVQSTPMM
;
A
#
# COMPACT_ATOMS: atom_id res chain seq x y z
N MET A 1 5.62 -11.27 15.88
CA MET A 1 7.01 -11.81 15.98
C MET A 1 8.04 -10.72 15.71
N ASN A 2 9.26 -10.82 16.28
CA ASN A 2 10.39 -9.93 15.93
C ASN A 2 11.23 -10.49 14.77
N THR A 3 12.13 -9.67 14.21
CA THR A 3 13.00 -10.03 13.08
C THR A 3 13.77 -11.34 13.31
N GLU A 4 14.38 -11.52 14.49
CA GLU A 4 15.14 -12.73 14.81
C GLU A 4 14.27 -13.99 14.81
N GLN A 5 13.03 -13.87 15.30
CA GLN A 5 12.07 -14.97 15.28
C GLN A 5 11.64 -15.30 13.84
N ILE A 6 11.39 -14.30 13.01
CA ILE A 6 11.00 -14.49 11.60
C ILE A 6 12.14 -15.17 10.82
N LEU A 7 13.38 -14.72 11.00
CA LEU A 7 14.55 -15.27 10.31
C LEU A 7 14.91 -16.71 10.72
N LYS A 8 14.36 -17.24 11.83
CA LYS A 8 14.48 -18.67 12.18
C LYS A 8 13.65 -19.58 11.29
N HIS A 9 12.61 -19.04 10.64
CA HIS A 9 11.85 -19.79 9.65
C HIS A 9 12.61 -19.81 8.32
N PRO A 10 12.72 -20.98 7.66
CA PRO A 10 13.37 -21.05 6.36
C PRO A 10 12.60 -20.21 5.35
N ALA A 11 13.33 -19.47 4.53
CA ALA A 11 12.74 -18.71 3.44
C ALA A 11 12.06 -19.64 2.42
N ARG A 12 10.91 -19.21 1.91
CA ARG A 12 10.09 -19.93 0.94
C ARG A 12 10.32 -19.43 -0.48
N PHE A 13 10.56 -18.12 -0.65
CA PHE A 13 10.67 -17.51 -1.96
C PHE A 13 11.83 -16.51 -2.07
N ILE A 14 11.91 -15.53 -1.16
CA ILE A 14 12.97 -14.51 -1.21
C ILE A 14 14.23 -14.98 -0.50
N SER A 15 15.40 -14.58 -0.99
CA SER A 15 16.68 -14.98 -0.38
C SER A 15 16.88 -14.38 1.01
N GLU A 16 17.71 -15.03 1.83
CA GLU A 16 18.13 -14.50 3.14
C GLU A 16 18.72 -13.08 3.04
N ALA A 17 19.45 -12.78 1.97
CA ALA A 17 19.99 -11.44 1.73
C ALA A 17 18.87 -10.40 1.51
N GLN A 18 17.85 -10.75 0.72
CA GLN A 18 16.69 -9.88 0.49
C GLN A 18 15.86 -9.69 1.77
N ARG A 19 15.69 -10.73 2.58
CA ARG A 19 15.03 -10.64 3.89
C ARG A 19 15.76 -9.66 4.81
N ARG A 20 17.09 -9.78 4.89
CA ARG A 20 17.93 -8.88 5.72
C ARG A 20 17.85 -7.44 5.25
N SER A 21 17.97 -7.17 3.94
CA SER A 21 17.81 -5.82 3.39
C SER A 21 16.42 -5.26 3.70
N TYR A 22 15.34 -6.04 3.60
CA TYR A 22 14.01 -5.56 4.01
C TYR A 22 13.96 -5.11 5.48
N PHE A 23 14.54 -5.88 6.39
CA PHE A 23 14.53 -5.51 7.82
C PHE A 23 15.44 -4.32 8.14
N GLU A 24 16.54 -4.15 7.40
CA GLU A 24 17.47 -3.03 7.55
C GLU A 24 16.94 -1.73 6.91
N ASP A 25 16.40 -1.82 5.70
CA ASP A 25 16.01 -0.68 4.87
C ASP A 25 14.52 -0.33 5.01
N GLY A 26 13.68 -1.28 5.39
CA GLY A 26 12.23 -1.12 5.55
C GLY A 26 11.42 -1.33 4.25
N PHE A 27 12.08 -1.73 3.16
CA PHE A 27 11.44 -2.00 1.88
C PHE A 27 12.21 -3.03 1.05
N LEU A 28 11.58 -3.54 -0.01
CA LEU A 28 12.16 -4.46 -0.97
C LEU A 28 11.50 -4.29 -2.34
N LEU A 29 12.28 -4.47 -3.41
CA LEU A 29 11.79 -4.58 -4.78
C LEU A 29 12.13 -5.99 -5.31
N LEU A 30 11.12 -6.69 -5.83
CA LEU A 30 11.31 -7.95 -6.54
C LEU A 30 10.84 -7.78 -7.99
N GLU A 31 11.78 -7.84 -8.91
CA GLU A 31 11.48 -7.69 -10.33
C GLU A 31 10.80 -8.93 -10.90
N ARG A 32 9.76 -8.72 -11.72
CA ARG A 32 9.07 -9.79 -12.48
C ARG A 32 8.61 -10.98 -11.62
N ALA A 33 8.22 -10.73 -10.38
CA ALA A 33 7.79 -11.76 -9.44
C ALA A 33 6.42 -12.38 -9.82
N ILE A 34 5.55 -11.62 -10.50
CA ILE A 34 4.23 -12.11 -10.90
C ILE A 34 4.31 -12.87 -12.24
N PRO A 35 3.82 -14.12 -12.30
CA PRO A 35 3.76 -14.89 -13.55
C PRO A 35 2.98 -14.17 -14.65
N LEU A 36 3.45 -14.26 -15.89
CA LEU A 36 2.90 -13.51 -17.03
C LEU A 36 1.41 -13.82 -17.30
N ASN A 37 0.98 -15.06 -17.09
CA ASN A 37 -0.43 -15.46 -17.25
C ASN A 37 -1.34 -14.80 -16.20
N LEU A 38 -0.89 -14.71 -14.95
CA LEU A 38 -1.63 -14.02 -13.88
C LEU A 38 -1.64 -12.51 -14.11
N LEU A 39 -0.50 -11.94 -14.53
CA LEU A 39 -0.38 -10.52 -14.91
C LEU A 39 -1.34 -10.13 -16.04
N ALA A 40 -1.47 -10.97 -17.07
CA ALA A 40 -2.40 -10.73 -18.18
C ALA A 40 -3.87 -10.70 -17.70
N ARG A 41 -4.25 -11.62 -16.80
CA ARG A 41 -5.60 -11.63 -16.20
C ARG A 41 -5.86 -10.43 -15.28
N LEU A 42 -4.84 -10.00 -14.52
CA LEU A 42 -4.95 -8.80 -13.67
C LEU A 42 -5.17 -7.54 -14.51
N ARG A 43 -4.48 -7.42 -15.65
CA ARG A 43 -4.69 -6.32 -16.61
C ARG A 43 -6.11 -6.34 -17.18
N ALA A 44 -6.58 -7.50 -17.66
CA ALA A 44 -7.93 -7.63 -18.19
C ALA A 44 -8.99 -7.22 -17.14
N ALA A 45 -8.85 -7.68 -15.89
CA ALA A 45 -9.75 -7.27 -14.82
C ALA A 45 -9.66 -5.78 -14.47
N SER A 46 -8.48 -5.17 -14.58
CA SER A 46 -8.29 -3.72 -14.44
C SER A 46 -9.03 -2.96 -15.55
N ASP A 47 -8.95 -3.43 -16.79
CA ASP A 47 -9.62 -2.82 -17.94
C ASP A 47 -11.15 -2.93 -17.82
N GLU A 48 -11.67 -4.07 -17.33
CA GLU A 48 -13.09 -4.23 -17.00
C GLU A 48 -13.58 -3.25 -15.94
N LEU A 49 -12.75 -2.97 -14.92
CA LEU A 49 -13.07 -1.97 -13.89
C LEU A 49 -13.08 -0.54 -14.45
N ILE A 50 -12.14 -0.22 -15.35
CA ILE A 50 -12.14 1.05 -16.07
C ILE A 50 -13.41 1.18 -16.92
N ASP A 51 -13.81 0.13 -17.64
CA ASP A 51 -15.01 0.16 -18.47
C ASP A 51 -16.29 0.33 -17.64
N ARG A 52 -16.42 -0.43 -16.53
CA ARG A 52 -17.51 -0.25 -15.56
C ARG A 52 -17.55 1.16 -14.99
N SER A 53 -16.40 1.81 -14.79
CA SER A 53 -16.36 3.17 -14.25
C SER A 53 -16.98 4.21 -15.19
N ARG A 54 -17.09 3.94 -16.51
CA ARG A 54 -17.67 4.89 -17.48
C ARG A 54 -19.10 5.30 -17.16
N SER A 55 -19.87 4.46 -16.46
CA SER A 55 -21.24 4.78 -16.04
C SER A 55 -21.30 5.53 -14.71
N VAL A 56 -20.17 5.79 -14.06
CA VAL A 56 -20.10 6.43 -12.74
C VAL A 56 -19.95 7.93 -12.92
N THR A 57 -20.90 8.70 -12.38
CA THR A 57 -20.91 10.17 -12.48
C THR A 57 -20.42 10.87 -11.22
N GLN A 58 -20.33 10.15 -10.10
CA GLN A 58 -19.84 10.65 -8.81
C GLN A 58 -19.11 9.51 -8.08
N SER A 59 -18.06 9.83 -7.34
CA SER A 59 -17.34 8.83 -6.53
C SER A 59 -18.28 8.16 -5.52
N ASP A 60 -18.10 6.86 -5.33
CA ASP A 60 -18.83 6.05 -4.36
C ASP A 60 -17.87 5.19 -3.50
N LYS A 61 -18.41 4.16 -2.84
CA LYS A 61 -17.61 3.28 -1.96
C LYS A 61 -16.62 2.39 -2.72
N VAL A 62 -16.86 2.13 -4.00
CA VAL A 62 -16.05 1.26 -4.86
C VAL A 62 -15.17 2.09 -5.77
N PHE A 63 -15.75 3.04 -6.50
CA PHE A 63 -15.08 3.84 -7.51
C PHE A 63 -14.87 5.27 -7.05
N ASP A 64 -13.61 5.67 -7.00
CA ASP A 64 -13.23 7.05 -6.80
C ASP A 64 -12.71 7.61 -8.12
N ILE A 65 -13.33 8.66 -8.64
CA ILE A 65 -13.07 9.24 -9.97
C ILE A 65 -12.44 10.64 -9.87
N GLU A 66 -11.65 11.03 -10.87
CA GLU A 66 -11.12 12.40 -11.00
C GLU A 66 -12.23 13.36 -11.48
N PRO A 67 -12.12 14.68 -11.22
CA PRO A 67 -13.15 15.66 -11.63
C PRO A 67 -13.43 15.71 -13.14
N ASP A 68 -12.47 15.33 -13.98
CA ASP A 68 -12.59 15.32 -15.44
C ASP A 68 -13.03 13.96 -16.02
N HIS A 69 -13.44 13.02 -15.17
CA HIS A 69 -13.96 11.71 -15.56
C HIS A 69 -15.19 11.84 -16.47
N ARG A 70 -15.16 11.15 -17.62
CA ARG A 70 -16.31 11.06 -18.54
C ARG A 70 -16.46 9.65 -19.12
N PRO A 71 -17.66 9.26 -19.56
CA PRO A 71 -17.88 7.95 -20.16
C PRO A 71 -16.97 7.65 -21.37
N ASP A 72 -16.62 8.65 -22.17
CA ASP A 72 -15.73 8.53 -23.34
C ASP A 72 -14.24 8.71 -22.99
N ALA A 73 -13.95 9.29 -21.82
CA ALA A 73 -12.61 9.53 -21.30
C ALA A 73 -12.54 9.19 -19.79
N PRO A 74 -12.56 7.89 -19.42
CA PRO A 74 -12.64 7.48 -18.04
C PRO A 74 -11.36 7.87 -17.28
N ARG A 75 -11.54 8.51 -16.14
CA ARG A 75 -10.48 8.93 -15.20
C ARG A 75 -10.75 8.33 -13.83
N LEU A 76 -10.64 7.01 -13.74
CA LEU A 76 -10.80 6.29 -12.48
C LEU A 76 -9.55 6.52 -11.62
N ARG A 77 -9.67 7.13 -10.44
CA ARG A 77 -8.52 7.41 -9.54
C ARG A 77 -8.20 6.20 -8.66
N ARG A 78 -9.22 5.52 -8.14
CA ARG A 78 -9.08 4.33 -7.30
C ARG A 78 -10.27 3.38 -7.42
N VAL A 79 -9.98 2.09 -7.33
CA VAL A 79 -10.94 1.06 -6.92
C VAL A 79 -10.64 0.63 -5.48
N SER A 80 -11.62 0.77 -4.61
CA SER A 80 -11.62 0.26 -3.25
C SER A 80 -11.99 -1.22 -3.26
N SER A 81 -11.25 -2.03 -2.49
CA SER A 81 -11.48 -3.48 -2.38
C SER A 81 -11.58 -4.21 -3.74
N PRO A 82 -10.61 -4.08 -4.67
CA PRO A 82 -10.68 -4.77 -5.97
C PRO A 82 -10.81 -6.30 -5.85
N GLN A 83 -10.31 -6.90 -4.76
CA GLN A 83 -10.51 -8.33 -4.43
C GLN A 83 -11.99 -8.74 -4.29
N ASP A 84 -12.88 -7.80 -3.97
CA ASP A 84 -14.32 -8.02 -3.90
C ASP A 84 -15.01 -7.73 -5.25
N GLN A 85 -14.31 -7.08 -6.18
CA GLN A 85 -14.85 -6.65 -7.46
C GLN A 85 -14.55 -7.62 -8.61
N HIS A 86 -13.45 -8.38 -8.51
CA HIS A 86 -13.10 -9.41 -9.49
C HIS A 86 -12.22 -10.51 -8.84
N PRO A 87 -12.50 -11.81 -9.09
CA PRO A 87 -11.84 -12.92 -8.40
C PRO A 87 -10.32 -12.99 -8.56
N VAL A 88 -9.76 -12.57 -9.71
CA VAL A 88 -8.30 -12.56 -9.93
C VAL A 88 -7.52 -11.75 -8.87
N PHE A 89 -8.11 -10.67 -8.35
CA PHE A 89 -7.45 -9.86 -7.32
C PHE A 89 -7.44 -10.60 -5.98
N TRP A 90 -8.44 -11.44 -5.69
CA TRP A 90 -8.39 -12.30 -4.51
C TRP A 90 -7.45 -13.49 -4.71
N GLU A 91 -7.44 -14.10 -5.89
CA GLU A 91 -6.50 -15.17 -6.25
C GLU A 91 -5.05 -14.70 -6.05
N LEU A 92 -4.70 -13.51 -6.53
CA LEU A 92 -3.37 -12.93 -6.30
C LEU A 92 -3.03 -12.82 -4.80
N ALA A 93 -3.99 -12.41 -3.96
CA ALA A 93 -3.75 -12.21 -2.53
C ALA A 93 -3.65 -13.51 -1.71
N SER A 94 -4.27 -14.60 -2.19
CA SER A 94 -4.54 -15.79 -1.36
C SER A 94 -4.08 -17.11 -1.97
N ASP A 95 -4.04 -17.21 -3.29
CA ASP A 95 -3.70 -18.43 -4.05
C ASP A 95 -2.69 -18.09 -5.16
N SER A 96 -1.57 -17.48 -4.75
CA SER A 96 -0.47 -17.13 -5.65
C SER A 96 0.86 -17.16 -4.90
N ILE A 97 1.90 -16.59 -5.50
CA ILE A 97 3.21 -16.44 -4.87
C ILE A 97 3.25 -15.37 -3.77
N LEU A 98 2.28 -14.45 -3.71
CA LEU A 98 2.30 -13.36 -2.71
C LEU A 98 2.32 -13.88 -1.27
N PRO A 99 1.41 -14.79 -0.83
CA PRO A 99 1.43 -15.34 0.52
C PRO A 99 2.78 -15.92 0.94
N ASP A 100 3.51 -16.55 0.02
CA ASP A 100 4.85 -17.06 0.29
C ASP A 100 5.86 -15.93 0.51
N ILE A 101 5.90 -14.95 -0.40
CA ILE A 101 6.79 -13.79 -0.31
C ILE A 101 6.57 -13.02 0.99
N VAL A 102 5.31 -12.70 1.32
CA VAL A 102 5.02 -11.92 2.52
C VAL A 102 5.29 -12.73 3.79
N SER A 103 5.12 -14.06 3.77
CA SER A 103 5.44 -14.90 4.93
C SER A 103 6.93 -14.94 5.26
N ASP A 104 7.80 -14.76 4.27
CA ASP A 104 9.25 -14.66 4.51
C ASP A 104 9.62 -13.42 5.33
N LEU A 105 8.77 -12.37 5.31
CA LEU A 105 8.98 -11.09 5.97
C LEU A 105 8.08 -10.87 7.20
N LEU A 106 6.91 -11.50 7.26
CA LEU A 106 5.91 -11.36 8.33
C LEU A 106 5.94 -12.52 9.34
N GLY A 107 6.59 -13.63 9.00
CA GLY A 107 6.51 -14.88 9.73
C GLY A 107 5.54 -15.88 9.06
N PRO A 108 5.44 -17.10 9.62
CA PRO A 108 4.76 -18.22 8.97
C PRO A 108 3.23 -18.05 8.83
N ASP A 109 2.65 -17.19 9.66
CA ASP A 109 1.21 -16.97 9.78
C ASP A 109 0.87 -15.56 9.33
N VAL A 110 0.14 -15.44 8.22
CA VAL A 110 -0.12 -14.16 7.54
C VAL A 110 -1.61 -13.98 7.32
N LYS A 111 -2.09 -12.76 7.56
CA LYS A 111 -3.46 -12.36 7.25
C LYS A 111 -3.51 -11.20 6.26
N PHE A 112 -4.55 -11.22 5.44
CA PHE A 112 -4.92 -10.13 4.56
C PHE A 112 -5.69 -9.05 5.35
N HIS A 113 -5.39 -7.77 5.11
CA HIS A 113 -6.10 -6.65 5.73
C HIS A 113 -7.01 -5.91 4.74
N HIS A 114 -6.47 -5.28 3.70
CA HIS A 114 -7.26 -4.65 2.64
C HIS A 114 -6.46 -4.56 1.34
N SER A 115 -7.12 -4.13 0.25
CA SER A 115 -6.42 -3.78 -0.97
C SER A 115 -7.10 -2.61 -1.69
N LYS A 116 -6.36 -1.96 -2.59
CA LYS A 116 -6.81 -0.86 -3.43
C LYS A 116 -6.08 -0.91 -4.77
N LEU A 117 -6.75 -0.50 -5.83
CA LEU A 117 -6.14 -0.33 -7.15
C LEU A 117 -6.14 1.15 -7.49
N ASN A 118 -4.97 1.79 -7.45
CA ASN A 118 -4.81 3.21 -7.74
C ASN A 118 -4.38 3.40 -9.20
N TYR A 119 -4.90 4.43 -9.86
CA TYR A 119 -4.44 4.83 -11.18
C TYR A 119 -3.85 6.21 -11.09
N LYS A 120 -2.62 6.36 -11.62
CA LYS A 120 -2.08 7.68 -11.97
C LYS A 120 -2.15 7.83 -13.48
N TRP A 121 -3.12 8.59 -13.98
CA TRP A 121 -3.25 8.84 -15.41
C TRP A 121 -2.14 9.76 -15.93
N LYS A 122 -1.93 9.71 -17.25
CA LYS A 122 -0.94 10.54 -17.96
C LYS A 122 -1.19 12.04 -17.74
N LYS A 123 -0.09 12.82 -17.73
CA LYS A 123 -0.09 14.30 -17.71
C LYS A 123 -0.91 14.92 -16.56
N GLY A 124 -0.66 14.50 -15.33
CA GLY A 124 -1.25 15.19 -14.16
C GLY A 124 -1.85 14.29 -13.08
N GLY A 125 -1.44 13.02 -12.98
CA GLY A 125 -1.77 12.20 -11.81
C GLY A 125 -1.29 12.87 -10.50
N GLN A 126 -2.06 12.74 -9.42
CA GLN A 126 -1.77 13.44 -8.16
C GLN A 126 -0.48 12.94 -7.49
N GLU A 127 0.32 13.88 -6.99
CA GLU A 127 1.42 13.61 -6.06
C GLU A 127 0.86 12.96 -4.79
N VAL A 128 1.62 12.04 -4.22
CA VAL A 128 1.38 11.56 -2.86
C VAL A 128 2.54 12.03 -1.99
N LYS A 129 2.25 12.99 -1.10
CA LYS A 129 3.24 13.59 -0.20
C LYS A 129 3.87 12.54 0.72
N TRP A 130 5.06 12.83 1.22
CA TRP A 130 5.79 11.94 2.13
C TRP A 130 4.97 11.64 3.38
N HIS A 131 4.72 10.37 3.63
CA HIS A 131 3.92 9.86 4.74
C HIS A 131 4.37 8.45 5.11
N TYR A 132 3.72 7.86 6.09
CA TYR A 132 3.80 6.42 6.39
C TYR A 132 2.37 5.91 6.65
N ASP A 133 2.14 4.62 6.49
CA ASP A 133 0.79 4.08 6.41
C ASP A 133 0.15 3.79 7.78
N ILE A 134 0.95 3.38 8.79
CA ILE A 134 0.42 2.76 10.01
C ILE A 134 -0.63 3.61 10.73
N CYS A 135 -0.51 4.93 10.73
CA CYS A 135 -1.47 5.83 11.37
C CYS A 135 -2.86 5.83 10.70
N SER A 136 -2.97 5.45 9.42
CA SER A 136 -4.26 5.35 8.74
C SER A 136 -5.06 4.12 9.17
N TRP A 137 -4.38 3.10 9.68
CA TRP A 137 -4.95 1.85 10.16
C TRP A 137 -4.09 1.31 11.32
N PRO A 138 -4.03 1.98 12.48
CA PRO A 138 -3.10 1.63 13.55
C PRO A 138 -3.30 0.18 14.01
N HIS A 139 -2.20 -0.54 14.27
CA HIS A 139 -2.19 -1.95 14.69
C HIS A 139 -1.42 -2.15 16.00
N THR A 140 -1.66 -3.28 16.66
CA THR A 140 -0.98 -3.68 17.91
C THR A 140 0.53 -3.80 17.75
N ASP A 141 1.02 -4.08 16.55
CA ASP A 141 2.44 -4.04 16.19
C ASP A 141 2.67 -3.41 14.81
N TYR A 142 3.94 -3.39 14.38
CA TYR A 142 4.35 -2.84 13.08
C TYR A 142 4.73 -3.91 12.06
N SER A 143 4.20 -5.12 12.21
CA SER A 143 4.27 -6.13 11.16
C SER A 143 3.55 -5.73 9.88
N PRO A 144 2.44 -4.95 9.87
CA PRO A 144 1.77 -4.71 8.62
C PRO A 144 2.69 -4.12 7.54
N MET A 145 2.45 -4.53 6.30
CA MET A 145 3.20 -4.07 5.14
C MET A 145 2.28 -3.87 3.95
N THR A 146 2.68 -2.94 3.10
CA THR A 146 2.02 -2.69 1.83
C THR A 146 2.82 -3.38 0.72
N VAL A 147 2.11 -4.13 -0.13
CA VAL A 147 2.65 -4.78 -1.34
C VAL A 147 2.05 -4.10 -2.56
N GLY A 148 2.88 -3.39 -3.31
CA GLY A 148 2.54 -2.81 -4.60
C GLY A 148 2.88 -3.76 -5.74
N VAL A 149 1.98 -3.91 -6.71
CA VAL A 149 2.17 -4.75 -7.89
C VAL A 149 2.05 -3.88 -9.13
N TYR A 150 3.14 -3.80 -9.89
CA TYR A 150 3.17 -3.07 -11.14
C TYR A 150 2.47 -3.88 -12.24
N LEU A 151 1.27 -3.43 -12.67
CA LEU A 151 0.58 -4.08 -13.78
C LEU A 151 1.23 -3.74 -15.13
N HIS A 152 1.92 -2.61 -15.24
CA HIS A 152 2.73 -2.21 -16.40
C HIS A 152 4.12 -1.82 -15.94
N ASP A 153 5.05 -1.61 -16.86
CA ASP A 153 6.36 -1.06 -16.53
C ASP A 153 6.18 0.27 -15.78
N CYS A 154 7.07 0.52 -14.82
CA CYS A 154 7.13 1.75 -14.05
C CYS A 154 8.56 2.28 -14.08
N ASP A 155 8.79 3.31 -14.91
CA ASP A 155 10.02 4.09 -14.91
C ASP A 155 9.95 5.28 -13.93
N MET A 156 10.97 6.13 -13.96
CA MET A 156 11.04 7.33 -13.13
C MET A 156 10.00 8.41 -13.51
N ALA A 157 9.66 8.53 -14.80
CA ALA A 157 8.69 9.52 -15.28
C ALA A 157 7.26 9.18 -14.86
N GLN A 158 7.00 7.92 -14.54
CA GLN A 158 5.70 7.42 -14.04
C GLN A 158 5.48 7.64 -12.53
N GLY A 159 6.42 8.30 -11.84
CA GLY A 159 6.34 8.62 -10.42
C GLY A 159 6.35 7.38 -9.51
N PRO A 160 7.41 6.55 -9.56
CA PRO A 160 7.52 5.31 -8.78
C PRO A 160 7.46 5.60 -7.28
N LEU A 161 7.18 4.56 -6.48
CA LEU A 161 7.25 4.68 -5.04
C LEU A 161 8.68 5.05 -4.60
N GLY A 162 8.84 6.16 -3.90
CA GLY A 162 10.07 6.54 -3.21
C GLY A 162 9.98 6.18 -1.73
N VAL A 163 11.02 5.56 -1.17
CA VAL A 163 11.10 5.19 0.25
C VAL A 163 12.41 5.71 0.84
N VAL A 164 12.38 6.26 2.06
CA VAL A 164 13.58 6.64 2.81
C VAL A 164 14.10 5.42 3.59
N PRO A 165 15.28 4.85 3.24
CA PRO A 165 15.79 3.65 3.91
C PRO A 165 15.97 3.85 5.42
N GLY A 166 15.61 2.83 6.22
CA GLY A 166 15.77 2.81 7.68
C GLY A 166 14.78 3.69 8.46
N SER A 167 13.94 4.47 7.75
CA SER A 167 12.99 5.38 8.40
C SER A 167 11.89 4.67 9.22
N HIS A 168 11.63 3.39 8.95
CA HIS A 168 10.69 2.57 9.71
C HIS A 168 11.13 2.35 11.16
N GLU A 169 12.42 2.41 11.47
CA GLU A 169 12.92 2.29 12.85
C GLU A 169 12.95 3.62 13.61
N MET A 170 12.76 4.75 12.93
CA MET A 170 12.71 6.05 13.59
C MET A 170 11.42 6.21 14.41
N ALA A 171 11.44 7.17 15.34
CA ALA A 171 10.19 7.62 15.98
C ALA A 171 9.21 8.12 14.90
N LEU A 172 7.93 7.83 15.07
CA LEU A 172 6.90 8.27 14.13
C LEU A 172 6.84 9.79 14.09
N PHE A 173 6.88 10.35 12.87
CA PHE A 173 6.69 11.78 12.63
C PHE A 173 5.22 12.15 12.78
N ASN A 174 4.90 13.39 13.12
CA ASN A 174 3.50 13.81 13.15
C ASN A 174 2.88 13.77 11.74
N GLN A 175 1.57 13.52 11.64
CA GLN A 175 0.78 13.71 10.41
C GLN A 175 -0.42 14.66 10.61
N TYR A 176 -0.41 15.38 11.74
CA TYR A 176 -1.31 16.49 12.03
C TYR A 176 -0.59 17.82 11.87
N GLY A 177 -1.33 18.83 11.43
CA GLY A 177 -0.85 20.20 11.39
C GLY A 177 -0.85 20.85 12.77
N LYS A 178 -0.40 22.09 12.81
CA LYS A 178 -0.22 22.84 14.06
C LYS A 178 -1.54 23.12 14.79
N ASN A 179 -2.67 23.05 14.08
CA ASN A 179 -3.99 23.28 14.65
C ASN A 179 -4.73 21.96 14.95
N GLY A 180 -4.05 20.82 14.86
CA GLY A 180 -4.62 19.49 15.11
C GLY A 180 -5.45 18.95 13.94
N GLU A 181 -5.38 19.58 12.76
CA GLU A 181 -6.01 19.09 11.55
C GLU A 181 -5.23 17.89 10.98
N TRP A 182 -5.95 16.89 10.48
CA TRP A 182 -5.34 15.73 9.85
C TRP A 182 -4.83 16.08 8.45
N LEU A 183 -3.52 15.94 8.24
CA LEU A 183 -2.89 16.20 6.95
C LEU A 183 -2.79 14.93 6.11
N GLY A 184 -2.62 13.77 6.75
CA GLY A 184 -2.33 12.50 6.06
C GLY A 184 -0.98 12.51 5.33
N TYR A 185 -0.08 13.39 5.75
CA TYR A 185 1.33 13.47 5.35
C TYR A 185 2.15 14.11 6.47
N ILE A 186 3.47 13.95 6.40
CA ILE A 186 4.40 14.54 7.37
C ILE A 186 4.55 16.03 7.04
N PRO A 187 4.26 16.97 7.96
CA PRO A 187 4.39 18.40 7.71
C PRO A 187 5.87 18.79 7.51
N GLU A 188 6.10 19.91 6.83
CA GLU A 188 7.44 20.29 6.36
C GLU A 188 8.47 20.50 7.48
N ASP A 189 8.03 20.98 8.65
CA ASP A 189 8.88 21.14 9.82
C ASP A 189 9.38 19.81 10.40
N GLU A 190 8.54 18.78 10.38
CA GLU A 190 8.92 17.40 10.72
C GLU A 190 9.77 16.76 9.62
N LEU A 191 9.46 16.99 8.34
CA LEU A 191 10.21 16.43 7.20
C LEU A 191 11.68 16.85 7.18
N LYS A 192 12.03 18.03 7.71
CA LYS A 192 13.43 18.50 7.82
C LYS A 192 14.32 17.60 8.67
N ARG A 193 13.73 16.72 9.48
CA ARG A 193 14.42 15.70 10.28
C ARG A 193 14.84 14.48 9.46
N LEU A 194 14.40 14.38 8.20
CA LEU A 194 14.73 13.32 7.26
C LEU A 194 15.63 13.84 6.14
N ASP A 195 16.63 13.03 5.78
CA ASP A 195 17.44 13.27 4.59
C ASP A 195 16.77 12.62 3.37
N LEU A 196 15.87 13.38 2.72
CA LEU A 196 15.14 12.92 1.55
C LEU A 196 16.05 12.66 0.32
N THR A 197 17.30 13.13 0.33
CA THR A 197 18.25 12.85 -0.76
C THR A 197 18.67 11.38 -0.80
N LYS A 198 18.47 10.65 0.31
CA LYS A 198 18.73 9.21 0.41
C LYS A 198 17.58 8.35 -0.09
N ALA A 199 16.44 8.94 -0.45
CA ALA A 199 15.28 8.19 -0.90
C ALA A 199 15.63 7.28 -2.10
N LYS A 200 15.12 6.06 -2.05
CA LYS A 200 15.25 5.06 -3.11
C LYS A 200 13.92 4.95 -3.84
N TYR A 201 13.98 5.09 -5.16
CA TYR A 201 12.82 5.02 -6.03
C TYR A 201 12.73 3.64 -6.67
N LEU A 202 11.60 2.98 -6.49
CA LEU A 202 11.42 1.57 -6.86
C LEU A 202 10.81 1.48 -8.26
N THR A 203 11.62 1.67 -9.30
CA THR A 203 11.22 1.37 -10.68
C THR A 203 11.16 -0.13 -10.92
N GLY A 204 10.50 -0.58 -11.98
CA GLY A 204 10.49 -1.99 -12.33
C GLY A 204 9.64 -2.33 -13.55
N ALA A 205 9.93 -3.47 -14.16
CA ALA A 205 9.12 -4.00 -15.26
C ALA A 205 7.75 -4.48 -14.76
N ALA A 206 6.79 -4.64 -15.66
CA ALA A 206 5.50 -5.20 -15.34
C ALA A 206 5.62 -6.58 -14.67
N GLY A 207 4.78 -6.81 -13.67
CA GLY A 207 4.84 -7.97 -12.79
C GLY A 207 5.88 -7.86 -11.66
N SER A 208 6.59 -6.73 -11.55
CA SER A 208 7.43 -6.47 -10.37
C SER A 208 6.58 -6.06 -9.17
N ILE A 209 7.08 -6.37 -7.98
CA ILE A 209 6.41 -6.04 -6.72
C ILE A 209 7.31 -5.22 -5.81
N THR A 210 6.72 -4.22 -5.16
CA THR A 210 7.35 -3.41 -4.12
C THR A 210 6.76 -3.80 -2.78
N LEU A 211 7.57 -3.98 -1.76
CA LEU A 211 7.12 -4.23 -0.39
C LEU A 211 7.68 -3.13 0.50
N HIS A 212 6.87 -2.54 1.35
CA HIS A 212 7.35 -1.57 2.33
C HIS A 212 6.63 -1.71 3.67
N ASN A 213 7.39 -1.54 4.75
CA ASN A 213 6.87 -1.58 6.11
C ASN A 213 5.90 -0.42 6.34
N CYS A 214 4.86 -0.65 7.15
CA CYS A 214 3.85 0.36 7.50
C CYS A 214 4.41 1.67 8.11
N ARG A 215 5.61 1.65 8.69
CA ARG A 215 6.31 2.83 9.26
C ARG A 215 7.30 3.48 8.30
N ALA A 216 7.64 2.82 7.19
CA ALA A 216 8.63 3.35 6.25
C ALA A 216 8.08 4.64 5.63
N VAL A 217 8.86 5.73 5.72
CA VAL A 217 8.48 7.01 5.13
C VAL A 217 8.61 6.91 3.62
N HIS A 218 7.51 7.15 2.93
CA HIS A 218 7.39 6.99 1.50
C HIS A 218 6.49 8.04 0.85
N GLY A 219 6.68 8.23 -0.44
CA GLY A 219 5.95 9.20 -1.26
C GLY A 219 6.04 8.84 -2.74
N SER A 220 5.35 9.57 -3.59
CA SER A 220 5.50 9.40 -5.04
C SER A 220 5.15 10.68 -5.78
N SER A 221 6.01 11.08 -6.71
CA SER A 221 5.80 12.25 -7.57
C SER A 221 4.61 12.08 -8.50
N VAL A 222 4.24 13.15 -9.21
CA VAL A 222 3.25 13.10 -10.29
C VAL A 222 3.69 12.13 -11.40
N ASN A 223 2.72 11.71 -12.22
CA ASN A 223 3.00 10.94 -13.44
C ASN A 223 3.10 11.91 -14.63
N ASP A 224 4.33 12.15 -15.09
CA ASP A 224 4.66 13.04 -16.21
C ASP A 224 4.73 12.29 -17.55
N SER A 225 4.59 10.97 -17.53
CA SER A 225 4.61 10.15 -18.74
C SER A 225 3.30 10.24 -19.55
N ASP A 226 3.34 9.71 -20.77
CA ASP A 226 2.17 9.57 -21.65
C ASP A 226 1.33 8.32 -21.38
N VAL A 227 1.70 7.50 -20.39
CA VAL A 227 1.02 6.25 -20.05
C VAL A 227 0.45 6.28 -18.64
N GLY A 228 -0.74 5.71 -18.46
CA GLY A 228 -1.31 5.53 -17.13
C GLY A 228 -0.53 4.49 -16.33
N ARG A 229 -0.45 4.66 -15.01
CA ARG A 229 0.19 3.70 -14.10
C ARG A 229 -0.83 3.16 -13.10
N PRO A 230 -1.55 2.08 -13.42
CA PRO A 230 -2.28 1.31 -12.43
C PRO A 230 -1.30 0.61 -11.49
N LEU A 231 -1.52 0.79 -10.19
CA LEU A 231 -0.76 0.18 -9.11
C LEU A 231 -1.73 -0.51 -8.17
N LEU A 232 -1.67 -1.84 -8.16
CA LEU A 232 -2.45 -2.66 -7.25
C LEU A 232 -1.71 -2.76 -5.92
N LEU A 233 -2.39 -2.46 -4.82
CA LEU A 233 -1.80 -2.37 -3.49
C LEU A 233 -2.57 -3.29 -2.54
N TYR A 234 -1.87 -4.22 -1.92
CA TYR A 234 -2.38 -5.06 -0.84
C TYR A 234 -1.73 -4.66 0.48
N THR A 235 -2.46 -4.83 1.57
CA THR A 235 -1.89 -4.77 2.92
C THR A 235 -2.05 -6.14 3.59
N PHE A 236 -0.94 -6.66 4.08
CA PHE A 236 -0.87 -7.90 4.86
C PHE A 236 -0.26 -7.59 6.23
N SER A 237 -0.50 -8.45 7.21
CA SER A 237 0.16 -8.41 8.51
C SER A 237 0.39 -9.82 9.05
N SER A 238 1.22 -9.94 10.09
CA SER A 238 1.30 -11.21 10.82
C SER A 238 -0.05 -11.53 11.44
N ALA A 239 -0.38 -12.82 11.57
CA ALA A 239 -1.69 -13.24 12.07
C ALA A 239 -2.00 -12.69 13.48
N ASP A 240 -0.97 -12.42 14.29
CA ASP A 240 -1.02 -11.87 15.66
C ASP A 240 -1.10 -10.33 15.73
N SER A 241 -1.14 -9.62 14.60
CA SER A 241 -1.18 -8.14 14.56
C SER A 241 -2.59 -7.58 14.35
N TYR A 242 -3.22 -6.95 15.34
CA TYR A 242 -4.64 -6.57 15.26
C TYR A 242 -4.83 -5.06 15.08
N PRO A 243 -5.81 -4.61 14.28
CA PRO A 243 -6.08 -3.19 14.15
C PRO A 243 -6.72 -2.62 15.43
N TYR A 244 -6.33 -1.41 15.81
CA TYR A 244 -6.95 -0.65 16.90
C TYR A 244 -8.23 0.07 16.47
N THR A 245 -8.39 0.33 15.17
CA THR A 245 -9.55 1.01 14.59
C THR A 245 -10.25 0.13 13.58
N VAL A 246 -11.48 0.49 13.22
CA VAL A 246 -12.15 -0.14 12.08
C VAL A 246 -11.36 0.07 10.80
N ASN A 247 -11.39 -0.92 9.91
CA ASN A 247 -10.73 -0.83 8.61
C ASN A 247 -11.45 0.23 7.75
N PRO A 248 -10.74 1.26 7.24
CA PRO A 248 -11.35 2.32 6.44
C PRO A 248 -11.88 1.86 5.08
N ILE A 249 -11.43 0.70 4.59
CA ILE A 249 -11.87 0.07 3.34
C ILE A 249 -12.37 -1.34 3.70
N PRO A 250 -13.56 -1.46 4.32
CA PRO A 250 -14.05 -2.74 4.83
C PRO A 250 -14.24 -3.74 3.70
N SER A 251 -13.91 -4.99 3.98
CA SER A 251 -14.05 -6.11 3.06
C SER A 251 -14.41 -7.37 3.85
N PRO A 252 -15.30 -8.24 3.35
CA PRO A 252 -15.55 -9.55 3.97
C PRO A 252 -14.32 -10.46 3.96
N ARG A 253 -13.29 -10.14 3.16
CA ARG A 253 -12.03 -10.87 3.13
C ARG A 253 -11.05 -10.41 4.22
N SER A 254 -11.24 -9.24 4.83
CA SER A 254 -10.34 -8.70 5.86
C SER A 254 -10.20 -9.68 7.02
N GLY A 255 -8.96 -9.95 7.44
CA GLY A 255 -8.61 -10.91 8.49
C GLY A 255 -8.47 -12.36 8.01
N SER A 256 -8.73 -12.66 6.73
CA SER A 256 -8.51 -14.01 6.18
C SER A 256 -7.04 -14.40 6.33
N ILE A 257 -6.80 -15.60 6.89
CA ILE A 257 -5.47 -16.20 6.93
C ILE A 257 -5.13 -16.68 5.51
N VAL A 258 -4.13 -16.06 4.90
CA VAL A 258 -3.64 -16.40 3.55
C VAL A 258 -2.44 -17.34 3.61
N ARG A 259 -1.80 -17.46 4.78
CA ARG A 259 -0.74 -18.43 5.05
C ARG A 259 -0.75 -18.82 6.52
N GLY A 260 -0.48 -20.09 6.80
CA GLY A 260 -0.31 -20.58 8.17
C GLY A 260 -1.63 -20.70 8.93
N GLN A 261 -1.67 -20.24 10.17
CA GLN A 261 -2.76 -20.45 11.13
C GLN A 261 -3.22 -19.13 11.77
N THR A 262 -4.43 -19.14 12.33
CA THR A 262 -4.93 -18.03 13.13
C THR A 262 -4.16 -17.94 14.45
N ALA A 263 -3.73 -16.73 14.82
CA ALA A 263 -3.08 -16.49 16.10
C ALA A 263 -4.06 -16.62 17.27
N ARG A 264 -3.56 -17.15 18.40
CA ARG A 264 -4.31 -17.23 19.67
C ARG A 264 -4.08 -16.04 20.59
N PHE A 265 -2.97 -15.32 20.39
CA PHE A 265 -2.54 -14.17 21.17
C PHE A 265 -2.15 -13.04 20.23
N SER A 266 -2.37 -11.80 20.65
CA SER A 266 -1.87 -10.63 19.93
C SER A 266 -0.42 -10.35 20.27
N ASN A 267 0.34 -9.87 19.29
CA ASN A 267 1.64 -9.27 19.50
C ASN A 267 1.48 -7.76 19.67
N ASN A 268 2.20 -7.20 20.63
CA ASN A 268 2.10 -5.78 21.00
C ASN A 268 3.49 -5.16 20.97
N ASP A 269 3.72 -4.24 20.04
CA ASP A 269 4.96 -3.47 20.00
C ASP A 269 4.92 -2.41 21.12
N PRO A 270 5.99 -2.24 21.91
CA PRO A 270 6.00 -1.29 23.02
C PRO A 270 6.09 0.18 22.55
N ARG A 271 6.45 0.45 21.28
CA ARG A 271 6.53 1.80 20.76
C ARG A 271 5.11 2.35 20.50
N PRO A 272 4.88 3.66 20.73
CA PRO A 272 3.56 4.25 20.54
C PRO A 272 3.18 4.37 19.06
N CYS A 273 1.90 4.18 18.76
CA CYS A 273 1.33 4.41 17.44
C CYS A 273 0.52 5.72 17.43
N LEU A 274 0.80 6.61 16.46
CA LEU A 274 -0.01 7.80 16.23
C LEU A 274 -1.40 7.38 15.72
N MET A 275 -2.46 7.86 16.36
CA MET A 275 -3.84 7.51 16.01
C MET A 275 -4.40 8.45 14.92
N PRO A 276 -5.22 7.94 14.00
CA PRO A 276 -5.94 8.76 13.03
C PRO A 276 -7.09 9.54 13.69
N PRO A 277 -7.72 10.46 12.94
CA PRO A 277 -9.01 11.03 13.34
C PRO A 277 -10.07 9.95 13.55
N ASP A 278 -11.14 10.33 14.24
CA ASP A 278 -12.34 9.51 14.26
C ASP A 278 -12.97 9.45 12.86
N TRP A 279 -12.96 8.26 12.26
CA TRP A 279 -13.53 7.99 10.94
C TRP A 279 -15.04 7.79 10.96
N SER A 280 -15.74 7.97 12.09
CA SER A 280 -17.19 7.81 12.20
C SER A 280 -17.98 8.71 11.21
N GLY A 281 -17.42 9.86 10.84
CA GLY A 281 -17.95 10.76 9.80
C GLY A 281 -17.65 10.35 8.35
N GLY A 282 -16.96 9.23 8.15
CA GLY A 282 -16.51 8.74 6.85
C GLY A 282 -14.99 8.83 6.66
N TYR A 283 -14.43 7.90 5.89
CA TYR A 283 -13.01 7.90 5.53
C TYR A 283 -12.81 8.54 4.15
N GLY A 284 -12.02 9.62 4.11
CA GLY A 284 -11.52 10.19 2.86
C GLY A 284 -10.29 9.43 2.38
N SER A 285 -10.20 9.19 1.07
CA SER A 285 -8.94 8.74 0.46
C SER A 285 -7.78 9.69 0.80
N ILE A 286 -6.55 9.17 0.82
CA ILE A 286 -5.35 10.01 0.92
C ILE A 286 -5.35 11.15 -0.12
N PHE A 287 -5.85 10.89 -1.32
CA PHE A 287 -6.02 11.89 -2.36
C PHE A 287 -6.96 13.02 -1.94
N SER A 288 -8.14 12.69 -1.39
CA SER A 288 -9.09 13.71 -0.91
C SER A 288 -8.54 14.51 0.26
N VAL A 289 -7.82 13.88 1.19
CA VAL A 289 -7.22 14.58 2.33
C VAL A 289 -6.13 15.54 1.85
N GLN A 290 -5.23 15.06 0.99
CA GLN A 290 -4.08 15.85 0.53
C GLN A 290 -4.42 16.91 -0.54
N SER A 291 -5.59 16.80 -1.20
CA SER A 291 -6.05 17.78 -2.19
C SER A 291 -6.76 18.99 -1.59
N THR A 292 -7.06 18.99 -0.29
CA THR A 292 -7.75 20.10 0.37
C THR A 292 -6.74 21.23 0.62
N PRO A 293 -6.96 22.46 0.11
CA PRO A 293 -6.11 23.60 0.45
C PRO A 293 -6.14 23.82 1.96
N MET A 294 -4.97 24.08 2.58
CA MET A 294 -4.96 24.58 3.96
C MET A 294 -5.71 25.91 3.98
N MET A 295 -6.82 25.98 4.72
CA MET A 295 -7.52 27.25 4.99
C MET A 295 -6.69 28.15 5.89
#